data_AF-A0AAN8FQ99-F1
#
_entry.id   AF-A0AAN8FQ99-F1
#
_cell.length_a   1.000
_cell.length_b   1.000
_cell.length_c   1.000
_cell.angle_alpha   90.00
_cell.angle_beta   90.00
_cell.angle_gamma   90.00
#
_symmetry.space_group_name_H-M   'P 1'
#
loop_
_entity.id
_entity.type
_entity.pdbx_description
1 polymer ?
#
loop_
_entity_poly.entity_id
_entity_poly.type
_entity_poly.pdbx_seq_one_letter_code
_entity_poly.pdbx_strand_id
1 'polypeptide(L)'
;MSLMKKCCNCRSNLPESNGAGSSVQCEKCQKNEAKYGKPTTCKFCQLPAAFHEEKCVYCSHSERKFGAPIPCANCKLRAAFTKDPKKSKPTLCRMCIIQARANKLTNLAGVAISSHDTPGGHKRKREEKKKTEKTQAEPVKVAKRDPFADSGENVLLVQQLRDQISKLNSIVAQKDAAMMEKDKKIASLQADLMSAERKHREKVEQLLKDKDEAIQKLIERHRQATAAAKAVRLRKEVNLSSGRFLDDIIDTGMNT
;
A
#
# COMPACT_ATOMS: atom_id res chain seq x y z
N MET A 1 12.87 14.79 -35.13
CA MET A 1 12.19 14.74 -33.82
C MET A 1 13.06 13.92 -32.89
N SER A 2 13.62 14.52 -31.84
CA SER A 2 14.47 13.76 -30.93
C SER A 2 13.65 12.77 -30.11
N LEU A 3 13.89 11.47 -30.27
CA LEU A 3 13.26 10.41 -29.49
C LEU A 3 13.90 10.40 -28.10
N MET A 4 13.33 11.19 -27.19
CA MET A 4 13.75 11.18 -25.78
C MET A 4 13.57 9.77 -25.21
N LYS A 5 14.68 9.11 -24.85
CA LYS A 5 14.66 7.80 -24.21
C LYS A 5 14.04 7.93 -22.81
N LYS A 6 13.15 7.01 -22.43
CA LYS A 6 12.51 6.96 -21.11
C LYS A 6 13.01 5.76 -20.32
N CYS A 7 13.18 5.93 -19.02
CA CYS A 7 13.53 4.83 -18.12
C CYS A 7 12.43 3.75 -18.10
N CYS A 8 12.81 2.47 -18.26
CA CYS A 8 11.89 1.33 -18.22
C CYS A 8 11.14 1.21 -16.89
N ASN A 9 11.77 1.53 -15.76
CA ASN A 9 11.12 1.42 -14.44
C ASN A 9 10.26 2.64 -14.11
N CYS A 10 10.82 3.86 -14.16
CA CYS A 10 10.13 5.06 -13.65
C CYS A 10 9.57 6.00 -14.72
N ARG A 11 9.79 5.69 -16.01
CA ARG A 11 9.42 6.49 -17.19
C ARG A 11 9.89 7.95 -17.16
N SER A 12 10.91 8.25 -16.35
CA SER A 12 11.58 9.55 -16.36
C SER A 12 12.43 9.67 -17.63
N ASN A 13 12.58 10.89 -18.15
CA ASN A 13 13.43 11.16 -19.30
C ASN A 13 14.89 10.81 -18.97
N LEU A 14 15.56 10.13 -19.89
CA LEU A 14 16.98 9.86 -19.85
C LEU A 14 17.71 10.93 -20.68
N PRO A 15 18.92 11.33 -20.26
CA PRO A 15 19.76 12.19 -21.09
C PRO A 15 20.08 11.48 -22.42
N GLU A 16 20.18 12.25 -23.49
CA GLU A 16 20.65 11.76 -24.78
C GLU A 16 22.15 11.45 -24.66
N SER A 17 22.53 10.17 -24.59
CA SER A 17 23.94 9.78 -24.61
C SER A 17 24.41 9.57 -26.05
N ASN A 18 25.42 10.35 -26.48
CA ASN A 18 26.12 10.22 -27.76
C ASN A 18 27.15 9.07 -27.78
N GLY A 19 26.95 8.01 -27.00
CA GLY A 19 27.94 6.94 -26.84
C GLY A 19 27.35 5.63 -26.33
N ALA A 20 27.91 4.53 -26.82
CA ALA A 20 27.52 3.15 -26.60
C ALA A 20 27.31 2.81 -25.11
N GLY A 21 26.06 2.53 -24.75
CA GLY A 21 25.65 2.17 -23.40
C GLY A 21 24.14 2.15 -23.32
N SER A 22 23.54 1.03 -23.74
CA SER A 22 22.10 0.80 -23.82
C SER A 22 21.43 0.57 -22.45
N SER A 23 21.80 1.34 -21.42
CA SER A 23 21.05 1.29 -20.16
C SER A 23 19.68 1.95 -20.37
N VAL A 24 18.63 1.12 -20.48
CA VAL A 24 17.22 1.55 -20.58
C VAL A 24 16.71 2.05 -19.20
N GLN A 25 17.58 2.12 -18.19
CA GLN A 25 17.27 2.45 -16.81
C GLN A 25 17.97 3.75 -16.39
N CYS A 26 17.30 4.61 -15.61
CA CYS A 26 17.93 5.81 -15.06
C CYS A 26 18.82 5.47 -13.86
N GLU A 27 19.82 6.33 -13.59
CA GLU A 27 20.77 6.15 -12.49
C GLU A 27 20.07 5.92 -11.13
N LYS A 28 18.93 6.59 -10.89
CA LYS A 28 18.13 6.38 -9.66
C LYS A 28 17.56 4.97 -9.56
N CYS A 29 17.04 4.44 -10.65
CA CYS A 29 16.48 3.09 -10.68
C CYS A 29 17.59 2.04 -10.62
N GLN A 30 18.74 2.30 -11.27
CA GLN A 30 19.91 1.42 -11.18
C GLN A 30 20.45 1.32 -9.74
N LYS A 31 20.59 2.45 -9.03
CA LYS A 31 21.00 2.46 -7.61
C LYS A 31 20.01 1.72 -6.71
N ASN A 32 18.72 1.87 -6.98
CA ASN A 32 17.70 1.15 -6.22
C ASN A 32 17.72 -0.36 -6.51
N GLU A 33 17.95 -0.76 -7.75
CA GLU A 33 18.08 -2.17 -8.13
C GLU A 33 19.31 -2.80 -7.49
N ALA A 34 20.44 -2.09 -7.46
CA ALA A 34 21.65 -2.54 -6.76
C ALA A 34 21.43 -2.71 -5.25
N LYS A 35 20.60 -1.85 -4.64
CA LYS A 35 20.35 -1.88 -3.18
C LYS A 35 19.26 -2.87 -2.76
N TYR A 36 18.19 -3.00 -3.54
CA TYR A 36 16.99 -3.73 -3.17
C TYR A 36 16.68 -4.93 -4.09
N GLY A 37 17.49 -5.16 -5.11
CA GLY A 37 17.25 -6.17 -6.13
C GLY A 37 16.25 -5.75 -7.21
N LYS A 38 15.87 -6.71 -8.05
CA LYS A 38 14.97 -6.49 -9.18
C LYS A 38 13.60 -5.99 -8.70
N PRO A 39 13.10 -4.87 -9.26
CA PRO A 39 11.82 -4.32 -8.82
C PRO A 39 10.64 -5.16 -9.30
N THR A 40 9.61 -5.26 -8.45
CA THR A 40 8.30 -5.80 -8.83
C THR A 40 7.38 -4.69 -9.35
N THR A 41 6.14 -5.05 -9.68
CA THR A 41 5.11 -4.11 -10.12
C THR A 41 4.55 -3.33 -8.93
N CYS A 42 4.54 -2.00 -9.03
CA CYS A 42 3.96 -1.15 -7.99
C CYS A 42 2.44 -1.31 -7.93
N LYS A 43 1.91 -1.61 -6.74
CA LYS A 43 0.48 -1.80 -6.50
C LYS A 43 -0.43 -0.60 -6.81
N PHE A 44 0.15 0.60 -6.93
CA PHE A 44 -0.61 1.82 -7.24
C PHE A 44 -0.46 2.24 -8.71
N CYS A 45 0.75 2.54 -9.15
CA CYS A 45 0.99 3.06 -10.50
C CYS A 45 1.30 1.98 -11.55
N GLN A 46 1.37 0.70 -11.14
CA GLN A 46 1.64 -0.47 -12.00
C GLN A 46 2.95 -0.41 -12.79
N LEU A 47 3.87 0.46 -12.40
CA LEU A 47 5.22 0.48 -12.99
C LEU A 47 6.09 -0.63 -12.39
N PRO A 48 7.01 -1.22 -13.15
CA PRO A 48 7.99 -2.20 -12.66
C PRO A 48 9.10 -1.46 -11.88
N ALA A 49 8.73 -0.85 -10.76
CA ALA A 49 9.57 0.04 -9.98
C ALA A 49 9.32 -0.10 -8.48
N ALA A 50 8.67 -1.18 -8.03
CA ALA A 50 8.53 -1.50 -6.62
C ALA A 50 9.80 -2.14 -6.10
N PHE A 51 10.68 -1.31 -5.54
CA PHE A 51 11.93 -1.74 -4.93
C PHE A 51 11.74 -2.15 -3.46
N HIS A 52 10.66 -1.71 -2.81
CA HIS A 52 10.38 -2.02 -1.40
C HIS A 52 8.88 -1.91 -1.11
N GLU A 53 8.33 -2.81 -0.28
CA GLU A 53 6.93 -2.80 0.19
C GLU A 53 5.86 -2.75 -0.93
N GLU A 54 6.09 -3.43 -2.05
CA GLU A 54 5.16 -3.48 -3.22
C GLU A 54 4.83 -2.10 -3.83
N LYS A 55 5.58 -1.05 -3.46
CA LYS A 55 5.35 0.33 -3.88
C LYS A 55 6.60 0.90 -4.52
N CYS A 56 6.43 1.70 -5.56
CA CYS A 56 7.55 2.51 -6.07
C CYS A 56 7.87 3.66 -5.10
N VAL A 57 9.10 4.17 -5.16
CA VAL A 57 9.58 5.27 -4.31
C VAL A 57 8.65 6.48 -4.35
N TYR A 58 8.16 6.86 -5.55
CA TYR A 58 7.25 7.98 -5.71
C TYR A 58 5.93 7.76 -4.98
N CYS A 59 5.30 6.59 -5.16
CA CYS A 59 4.00 6.32 -4.56
C CYS A 59 4.11 6.13 -3.05
N SER A 60 5.17 5.47 -2.54
CA SER A 60 5.44 5.38 -1.10
C SER A 60 5.63 6.76 -0.46
N HIS A 61 6.38 7.66 -1.11
CA HIS A 61 6.53 9.03 -0.60
C HIS A 61 5.23 9.83 -0.65
N SER A 62 4.48 9.72 -1.75
CA SER A 62 3.23 10.45 -1.95
C SER A 62 2.15 10.01 -0.96
N GLU A 63 2.05 8.71 -0.69
CA GLU A 63 1.11 8.16 0.28
C GLU A 63 1.40 8.65 1.71
N ARG A 64 2.68 8.68 2.12
CA ARG A 64 3.06 9.23 3.43
C ARG A 64 2.78 10.71 3.57
N LYS A 65 2.87 11.48 2.47
CA LYS A 65 2.71 12.94 2.49
C LYS A 65 1.26 13.40 2.32
N PHE A 66 0.50 12.70 1.48
CA PHE A 66 -0.83 13.13 1.03
C PHE A 66 -1.95 12.15 1.44
N GLY A 67 -1.60 10.99 2.00
CA GLY A 67 -2.54 9.95 2.39
C GLY A 67 -2.85 8.97 1.27
N ALA A 68 -3.93 8.20 1.46
CA ALA A 68 -4.32 7.12 0.56
C ALA A 68 -4.54 7.61 -0.88
N PRO A 69 -4.13 6.82 -1.90
CA PRO A 69 -4.30 7.22 -3.28
C PRO A 69 -5.78 7.20 -3.71
N ILE A 70 -6.14 8.21 -4.49
CA ILE A 70 -7.47 8.35 -5.11
C ILE A 70 -7.43 7.96 -6.60
N PRO A 71 -8.59 7.67 -7.22
CA PRO A 71 -8.68 7.41 -8.65
C PRO A 71 -8.20 8.60 -9.48
N CYS A 72 -7.34 8.33 -10.46
CA CYS A 72 -6.91 9.33 -11.44
C CYS A 72 -8.09 9.77 -12.32
N ALA A 73 -8.25 11.09 -12.52
CA ALA A 73 -9.33 11.61 -13.36
C ALA A 73 -9.27 11.09 -14.81
N ASN A 74 -8.07 10.85 -15.35
CA ASN A 74 -7.85 10.36 -16.70
C ASN A 74 -7.84 8.83 -16.80
N CYS A 75 -6.86 8.14 -16.18
CA CYS A 75 -6.69 6.68 -16.35
C CYS A 75 -7.43 5.82 -15.31
N LYS A 76 -8.15 6.43 -14.37
CA LYS A 76 -8.93 5.77 -13.29
C LYS A 76 -8.14 4.89 -12.29
N LEU A 77 -6.86 4.62 -12.53
CA LEU A 77 -5.99 3.94 -11.57
C LEU A 77 -5.94 4.70 -10.22
N ARG A 78 -5.97 3.97 -9.10
CA ARG A 78 -5.80 4.51 -7.74
C ARG A 78 -4.34 4.86 -7.48
N ALA A 79 -3.88 5.93 -8.12
CA ALA A 79 -2.49 6.40 -8.10
C ALA A 79 -2.37 7.93 -8.14
N ALA A 80 -3.47 8.66 -7.98
CA ALA A 80 -3.48 10.10 -7.82
C ALA A 80 -3.41 10.47 -6.33
N PHE A 81 -2.74 11.58 -6.02
CA PHE A 81 -2.54 12.05 -4.65
C PHE A 81 -2.91 13.52 -4.58
N THR A 82 -3.78 13.88 -3.64
CA THR A 82 -4.25 15.26 -3.41
C THR A 82 -3.85 15.73 -2.02
N LYS A 83 -3.54 17.02 -1.88
CA LYS A 83 -3.29 17.64 -0.56
C LYS A 83 -4.54 17.68 0.31
N ASP A 84 -5.71 17.79 -0.32
CA ASP A 84 -6.99 17.95 0.36
C ASP A 84 -7.93 16.79 -0.02
N PRO A 85 -7.86 15.63 0.66
CA PRO A 85 -8.73 14.50 0.36
C PRO A 85 -10.22 14.82 0.63
N LYS A 86 -10.50 15.77 1.53
CA LYS A 86 -11.87 16.24 1.85
C LYS A 86 -12.50 17.10 0.75
N LYS A 87 -11.69 17.70 -0.12
CA LYS A 87 -12.15 18.49 -1.27
C LYS A 87 -11.86 17.65 -2.50
N SER A 88 -12.78 16.76 -2.86
CA SER A 88 -12.68 15.74 -3.93
C SER A 88 -12.56 16.35 -5.33
N LYS A 89 -11.53 17.16 -5.56
CA LYS A 89 -11.22 17.75 -6.85
C LYS A 89 -10.63 16.66 -7.77
N PRO A 90 -11.04 16.61 -9.05
CA PRO A 90 -10.45 15.69 -10.01
C PRO A 90 -8.92 15.91 -10.02
N THR A 91 -8.17 14.82 -9.84
CA THR A 91 -6.71 14.86 -9.74
C THR A 91 -6.11 13.77 -10.62
N LEU A 92 -4.97 14.07 -11.24
CA LEU A 92 -4.27 13.15 -12.12
C LEU A 92 -3.16 12.39 -11.39
N CYS A 93 -2.90 11.16 -11.83
CA CYS A 93 -1.71 10.44 -11.39
C CYS A 93 -0.45 11.04 -12.06
N ARG A 94 0.72 10.76 -11.48
CA ARG A 94 2.01 11.24 -12.01
C ARG A 94 2.22 10.85 -13.47
N MET A 95 1.75 9.68 -13.89
CA MET A 95 1.96 9.22 -15.26
C MET A 95 1.15 10.03 -16.26
N CYS A 96 -0.11 10.33 -15.95
CA CYS A 96 -0.94 11.20 -16.78
C CYS A 96 -0.41 12.63 -16.80
N ILE A 97 0.14 13.14 -15.70
CA ILE A 97 0.79 14.46 -15.67
C ILE A 97 2.02 14.48 -16.59
N ILE A 98 2.89 13.48 -16.51
CA ILE A 98 4.08 13.37 -17.37
C ILE A 98 3.67 13.28 -18.84
N GLN A 99 2.68 12.47 -19.16
CA GLN A 99 2.21 12.30 -20.54
C GLN A 99 1.55 13.58 -21.07
N ALA A 100 0.73 14.26 -20.26
CA ALA A 100 0.12 15.52 -20.63
C ALA A 100 1.19 16.58 -20.94
N ARG A 101 2.23 16.68 -20.11
CA ARG A 101 3.36 17.59 -20.33
C ARG A 101 4.14 17.24 -21.59
N ALA A 102 4.41 15.95 -21.83
CA ALA A 102 5.07 15.50 -23.06
C ALA A 102 4.27 15.87 -24.32
N ASN A 103 2.94 15.83 -24.23
CA ASN A 103 2.02 16.21 -25.29
C ASN A 103 1.67 17.72 -25.30
N LYS A 104 2.36 18.53 -24.48
CA LYS A 104 2.13 19.98 -24.33
C LYS A 104 0.66 20.35 -24.01
N LEU A 105 -0.06 19.47 -23.34
CA LEU A 105 -1.43 19.71 -22.90
C LEU A 105 -1.45 20.60 -21.65
N THR A 106 -2.28 21.64 -21.67
CA THR A 106 -2.51 22.55 -20.54
C THR A 106 -3.67 22.11 -19.65
N ASN A 107 -4.53 21.21 -20.16
CA ASN A 107 -5.62 20.58 -19.41
C ASN A 107 -5.72 19.10 -19.80
N LEU A 108 -6.03 18.25 -18.82
CA LEU A 108 -6.38 16.86 -19.08
C LEU A 108 -7.47 16.40 -18.11
N ALA A 109 -8.58 15.87 -18.65
CA ALA A 109 -9.73 15.42 -17.87
C ALA A 109 -10.28 16.47 -16.89
N GLY A 110 -10.33 17.74 -17.32
CA GLY A 110 -10.80 18.86 -16.48
C GLY A 110 -9.80 19.34 -15.44
N VAL A 111 -8.57 18.79 -15.43
CA VAL A 111 -7.50 19.17 -14.50
C VAL A 111 -6.46 20.00 -15.22
N ALA A 112 -6.19 21.21 -14.73
CA ALA A 112 -5.13 22.07 -15.26
C ALA A 112 -3.74 21.46 -14.99
N ILE A 113 -2.90 21.41 -16.03
CA ILE A 113 -1.54 20.89 -15.98
C ILE A 113 -0.58 22.07 -15.83
N SER A 114 -0.01 22.23 -14.64
CA SER A 114 1.06 23.22 -14.44
C SER A 114 2.36 22.72 -15.07
N SER A 115 3.08 23.61 -15.76
CA SER A 115 4.40 23.37 -16.36
C SER A 115 5.54 23.21 -15.36
N HIS A 116 5.31 23.29 -14.04
CA HIS A 116 6.42 23.30 -13.10
C HIS A 116 7.02 21.89 -12.87
N ASP A 117 8.32 21.78 -13.12
CA ASP A 117 9.14 20.61 -12.85
C ASP A 117 9.33 20.35 -11.35
N THR A 118 9.27 19.05 -11.00
CA THR A 118 9.79 18.36 -9.79
C THR A 118 9.35 18.75 -8.37
N PRO A 119 8.81 17.80 -7.58
CA PRO A 119 8.97 17.79 -6.12
C PRO A 119 10.35 17.17 -5.78
N GLY A 120 11.36 18.01 -5.63
CA GLY A 120 12.70 17.58 -5.22
C GLY A 120 13.79 18.57 -5.64
N GLY A 121 13.93 19.67 -4.90
CA GLY A 121 15.01 20.64 -5.11
C GLY A 121 14.67 22.02 -4.60
N HIS A 122 14.75 22.25 -3.28
CA HIS A 122 14.90 23.61 -2.77
C HIS A 122 16.28 24.13 -3.19
N LYS A 123 16.37 24.86 -4.31
CA LYS A 123 17.40 25.89 -4.44
C LYS A 123 16.78 27.21 -3.97
N ARG A 124 17.13 27.63 -2.75
CA ARG A 124 16.94 29.02 -2.33
C ARG A 124 17.79 29.88 -3.28
N LYS A 125 17.10 30.65 -4.12
CA LYS A 125 17.70 31.70 -4.95
C LYS A 125 18.09 32.83 -4.00
N ARG A 126 19.35 32.88 -3.57
CA ARG A 126 19.93 34.09 -2.97
C ARG A 126 20.14 35.05 -4.13
N GLU A 127 19.39 36.15 -4.09
CA GLU A 127 19.58 37.27 -5.00
C GLU A 127 20.94 37.89 -4.72
N GLU A 128 21.80 37.97 -5.73
CA GLU A 128 22.96 38.86 -5.69
C GLU A 128 22.91 39.79 -6.90
N LYS A 129 22.99 41.06 -6.53
CA LYS A 129 22.60 42.23 -7.29
C LYS A 129 23.72 42.57 -8.26
N LYS A 130 23.45 42.44 -9.54
CA LYS A 130 24.27 42.93 -10.65
C LYS A 130 24.47 44.45 -10.50
N LYS A 131 25.72 44.90 -10.33
CA LYS A 131 26.15 46.25 -10.69
C LYS A 131 27.19 46.16 -11.81
N THR A 132 26.80 46.77 -12.92
CA THR A 132 27.52 46.94 -14.19
C THR A 132 28.51 48.09 -14.08
N GLU A 133 29.58 48.02 -14.89
CA GLU A 133 30.45 49.08 -15.46
C GLU A 133 31.94 48.66 -15.34
N LYS A 134 32.85 48.86 -16.29
CA LYS A 134 32.88 49.18 -17.73
C LYS A 134 34.38 49.10 -18.13
N THR A 135 34.67 48.70 -19.37
CA THR A 135 35.85 49.10 -20.18
C THR A 135 37.23 48.41 -20.01
N GLN A 136 37.57 47.60 -21.03
CA GLN A 136 38.81 47.51 -21.85
C GLN A 136 40.20 47.15 -21.29
N ALA A 137 40.90 46.38 -22.15
CA ALA A 137 42.34 46.24 -22.41
C ALA A 137 43.17 45.20 -21.61
N GLU A 138 43.96 44.43 -22.38
CA GLU A 138 44.90 43.36 -21.98
C GLU A 138 46.17 43.87 -21.24
N PRO A 139 47.24 43.05 -21.02
CA PRO A 139 47.40 41.96 -20.07
C PRO A 139 48.55 42.25 -19.05
N VAL A 140 48.96 41.21 -18.30
CA VAL A 140 50.21 41.09 -17.49
C VAL A 140 50.17 41.60 -16.03
N LYS A 141 50.34 40.66 -15.07
CA LYS A 141 51.46 40.57 -14.09
C LYS A 141 51.05 39.79 -12.84
N VAL A 142 51.85 38.77 -12.53
CA VAL A 142 51.80 37.92 -11.34
C VAL A 142 51.98 38.78 -10.09
N ALA A 143 50.97 38.79 -9.22
CA ALA A 143 51.09 39.31 -7.86
C ALA A 143 50.79 38.15 -6.88
N LYS A 144 51.78 37.86 -6.04
CA LYS A 144 51.74 36.86 -4.97
C LYS A 144 50.48 37.08 -4.11
N ARG A 145 49.52 36.15 -4.19
CA ARG A 145 48.45 36.03 -3.19
C ARG A 145 48.98 35.16 -2.06
N ASP A 146 48.92 35.71 -0.85
CA ASP A 146 49.33 35.06 0.38
C ASP A 146 48.41 33.85 0.68
N PRO A 147 48.91 32.61 0.76
CA PRO A 147 48.09 31.41 0.99
C PRO A 147 47.44 31.33 2.39
N PHE A 148 47.80 32.21 3.33
CA PHE A 148 47.35 32.11 4.72
C PHE A 148 46.07 32.87 5.07
N ALA A 149 45.59 33.77 4.19
CA ALA A 149 44.38 34.55 4.46
C ALA A 149 43.07 33.74 4.34
N ASP A 150 43.10 32.58 3.68
CA ASP A 150 41.93 31.70 3.42
C ASP A 150 41.75 30.59 4.49
N SER A 151 42.71 30.43 5.41
CA SER A 151 42.69 29.35 6.39
C SER A 151 41.60 29.53 7.47
N GLY A 152 41.25 30.77 7.82
CA GLY A 152 40.22 31.06 8.84
C GLY A 152 38.80 30.75 8.36
N GLU A 153 38.49 31.05 7.09
CA GLU A 153 37.18 30.74 6.49
C GLU A 153 36.98 29.23 6.33
N ASN A 154 38.03 28.51 5.92
CA ASN A 154 38.00 27.06 5.83
C ASN A 154 37.81 26.39 7.20
N VAL A 155 38.41 26.92 8.28
CA VAL A 155 38.22 26.39 9.65
C VAL A 155 36.78 26.62 10.15
N LEU A 156 36.20 27.80 9.92
CA LEU A 156 34.80 28.08 10.27
C LEU A 156 33.82 27.20 9.50
N LEU A 157 34.06 26.98 8.21
CA LEU A 157 33.25 26.08 7.38
C LEU A 157 33.34 24.62 7.86
N VAL A 158 34.54 24.16 8.21
CA VAL A 158 34.75 22.81 8.78
C VAL A 158 34.03 22.67 10.12
N GLN A 159 34.06 23.69 10.98
CA GLN A 159 33.31 23.67 12.24
C GLN A 159 31.79 23.62 12.00
N GLN A 160 31.29 24.43 11.07
CA GLN A 160 29.87 24.43 10.71
C GLN A 160 29.41 23.08 10.14
N LEU A 161 30.26 22.42 9.34
CA LEU A 161 29.98 21.07 8.83
C LEU A 161 30.00 20.02 9.96
N ARG A 162 30.93 20.11 10.92
CA ARG A 162 30.97 19.23 12.10
C ARG A 162 29.71 19.39 12.96
N ASP A 163 29.23 20.61 13.14
CA ASP A 163 28.00 20.89 13.89
C ASP A 163 26.76 20.36 13.15
N GLN A 164 26.73 20.47 11.81
CA GLN A 164 25.68 19.87 10.99
C GLN A 164 25.70 18.34 11.06
N ILE A 165 26.86 17.70 11.01
CA ILE A 165 27.02 16.24 11.16
C ILE A 165 26.51 15.82 12.55
N SER A 166 26.91 16.54 13.60
CA SER A 166 26.47 16.24 14.98
C SER A 166 24.95 16.37 15.13
N LYS A 167 24.35 17.41 14.55
CA LYS A 167 22.90 17.60 14.54
C LYS A 167 22.17 16.50 13.77
N LEU A 168 22.69 16.10 12.61
CA LEU A 168 22.11 15.02 11.82
C LEU A 168 22.21 13.68 12.55
N ASN A 169 23.35 13.38 13.18
CA ASN A 169 23.53 12.17 13.99
C ASN A 169 22.56 12.13 15.17
N SER A 170 22.33 13.25 15.86
CA SER A 170 21.32 13.34 16.94
C SER A 170 19.90 13.06 16.43
N ILE A 171 19.54 13.60 15.26
CA ILE A 171 18.23 13.34 14.63
C ILE A 171 18.11 11.86 14.25
N VAL A 172 19.17 11.25 13.70
CA VAL A 172 19.18 9.82 13.36
C VAL A 172 18.96 8.98 14.62
N ALA A 173 19.70 9.24 15.69
CA ALA A 173 19.52 8.54 16.97
C ALA A 173 18.10 8.67 17.53
N GLN A 174 17.49 9.86 17.46
CA GLN A 174 16.09 10.03 17.86
C GLN A 174 15.12 9.24 16.98
N LYS A 175 15.37 9.18 15.66
CA LYS A 175 14.53 8.42 14.72
C LYS A 175 14.65 6.92 14.96
N ASP A 176 15.85 6.43 15.26
CA ASP A 176 16.10 5.02 15.57
C ASP A 176 15.43 4.62 16.88
N ALA A 177 15.50 5.46 17.92
CA ALA A 177 14.77 5.22 19.17
C ALA A 177 13.24 5.19 18.94
N ALA A 178 12.71 6.10 18.13
CA ALA A 178 11.28 6.12 17.78
C ALA A 178 10.86 4.92 16.91
N MET A 179 11.74 4.41 16.06
CA MET A 179 11.52 3.17 15.29
C MET A 179 11.43 1.98 16.24
N MET A 180 12.39 1.83 17.16
CA MET A 180 12.36 0.74 18.15
C MET A 180 11.09 0.75 19.01
N GLU A 181 10.60 1.92 19.41
CA GLU A 181 9.35 2.02 20.16
C GLU A 181 8.12 1.59 19.34
N LYS A 182 8.12 1.86 18.04
CA LYS A 182 7.07 1.35 17.14
C LYS A 182 7.19 -0.15 16.92
N ASP A 183 8.40 -0.69 16.81
CA ASP A 183 8.61 -2.14 16.65
C ASP A 183 8.12 -2.91 17.88
N LYS A 184 8.31 -2.36 19.10
CA LYS A 184 7.71 -2.92 20.32
C LYS A 184 6.19 -2.94 20.27
N LYS A 185 5.56 -1.86 19.80
CA LYS A 185 4.09 -1.80 19.65
C LYS A 185 3.59 -2.78 18.60
N ILE A 186 4.31 -2.93 17.49
CA ILE A 186 3.99 -3.93 16.46
C ILE A 186 4.04 -5.33 17.07
N ALA A 187 5.10 -5.67 17.80
CA ALA A 187 5.23 -6.97 18.46
C ALA A 187 4.08 -7.23 19.45
N SER A 188 3.70 -6.25 20.26
CA SER A 188 2.56 -6.36 21.18
C SER A 188 1.24 -6.60 20.44
N LEU A 189 0.96 -5.82 19.39
CA LEU A 189 -0.28 -5.96 18.62
C LEU A 189 -0.33 -7.29 17.85
N GLN A 190 0.81 -7.80 17.39
CA GLN A 190 0.89 -9.13 16.77
C GLN A 190 0.58 -10.24 17.77
N ALA A 191 1.07 -10.14 19.01
CA ALA A 191 0.75 -11.09 20.07
C ALA A 191 -0.76 -11.07 20.40
N ASP A 192 -1.35 -9.89 20.50
CA ASP A 192 -2.79 -9.73 20.75
C ASP A 192 -3.63 -10.30 19.59
N LEU A 193 -3.24 -10.03 18.34
CA LEU A 193 -3.89 -10.56 17.15
C LEU A 193 -3.85 -12.09 17.16
N MET A 194 -2.69 -12.71 17.41
CA MET A 194 -2.56 -14.16 17.48
C MET A 194 -3.44 -14.78 18.58
N SER A 195 -3.51 -14.14 19.75
CA SER A 195 -4.39 -14.56 20.84
C SER A 195 -5.87 -14.44 20.48
N ALA A 196 -6.26 -13.33 19.87
CA ALA A 196 -7.63 -13.09 19.43
C ALA A 196 -8.05 -14.10 18.35
N GLU A 197 -7.22 -14.32 17.34
CA GLU A 197 -7.47 -15.31 16.29
C GLU A 197 -7.61 -16.72 16.84
N ARG A 198 -6.74 -17.11 17.78
CA ARG A 198 -6.83 -18.41 18.46
C ARG A 198 -8.18 -18.56 19.17
N LYS A 199 -8.58 -17.57 19.98
CA LYS A 199 -9.88 -17.57 20.67
C LYS A 199 -11.05 -17.61 19.69
N HIS A 200 -10.95 -16.91 18.57
CA HIS A 200 -11.99 -16.95 17.53
C HIS A 200 -12.09 -18.33 16.89
N ARG A 201 -10.96 -18.97 16.57
CA ARG A 201 -10.93 -20.35 16.05
C ARG A 201 -11.56 -21.34 17.03
N GLU A 202 -11.16 -21.27 18.31
CA GLU A 202 -11.71 -22.13 19.38
C GLU A 202 -13.23 -21.92 19.55
N LYS A 203 -13.72 -20.67 19.53
CA LYS A 203 -15.16 -20.38 19.59
C LYS A 203 -15.94 -20.95 18.40
N VAL A 204 -15.39 -20.85 17.19
CA VAL A 204 -16.02 -21.41 15.99
C VAL A 204 -16.08 -22.92 16.09
N GLU A 205 -14.99 -23.57 16.50
CA GLU A 205 -14.95 -25.02 16.69
C GLU A 205 -15.95 -25.47 17.75
N GLN A 206 -16.04 -24.77 18.89
CA GLN A 206 -17.02 -25.08 19.92
C GLN A 206 -18.45 -24.93 19.40
N LEU A 207 -18.76 -23.85 18.67
CA LEU A 207 -20.08 -23.66 18.08
C LEU A 207 -20.43 -24.76 17.07
N LEU A 208 -19.47 -25.22 16.25
CA LEU A 208 -19.71 -26.33 15.33
C LEU A 208 -20.03 -27.62 16.09
N LYS A 209 -19.25 -27.95 17.13
CA LYS A 209 -19.52 -29.12 18.00
C LYS A 209 -20.91 -29.04 18.65
N ASP A 210 -21.26 -27.89 19.23
CA ASP A 210 -22.56 -27.69 19.87
C ASP A 210 -23.73 -27.87 18.87
N LYS A 211 -23.54 -27.45 17.61
CA LYS A 211 -24.54 -27.62 16.55
C LYS A 211 -24.65 -29.07 16.11
N ASP A 212 -23.53 -29.77 15.94
CA ASP A 212 -23.53 -31.19 15.60
C ASP A 212 -24.20 -32.03 16.70
N GLU A 213 -23.90 -31.76 17.97
CA GLU A 213 -24.59 -32.40 19.10
C GLU A 213 -26.10 -32.12 19.11
N ALA A 214 -26.51 -30.88 18.81
CA ALA A 214 -27.92 -30.54 18.70
C ALA A 214 -28.61 -31.28 17.55
N ILE A 215 -27.94 -31.40 16.40
CA ILE A 215 -28.43 -32.17 15.24
C ILE A 215 -28.57 -33.64 15.61
N GLN A 216 -27.56 -34.24 16.24
CA GLN A 216 -27.63 -35.64 16.69
C GLN A 216 -28.79 -35.86 17.67
N LYS A 217 -28.99 -34.96 18.64
CA LYS A 217 -30.14 -35.02 19.57
C LYS A 217 -31.48 -34.93 18.84
N LEU A 218 -31.58 -34.09 17.81
CA LEU A 218 -32.79 -33.98 16.99
C LEU A 218 -33.04 -35.24 16.16
N ILE A 219 -32.01 -35.81 15.54
CA ILE A 219 -32.09 -37.07 14.80
C ILE A 219 -32.58 -38.20 15.71
N GLU A 220 -32.01 -38.32 16.91
CA GLU A 220 -32.39 -39.35 17.87
C GLU A 220 -33.85 -39.19 18.34
N ARG A 221 -34.28 -37.95 18.65
CA ARG A 221 -35.69 -37.67 18.95
C ARG A 221 -36.62 -38.01 17.80
N HIS A 222 -36.24 -37.68 16.56
CA HIS A 222 -37.03 -38.02 15.38
C HIS A 222 -37.15 -39.54 15.20
N ARG A 223 -36.05 -40.28 15.43
CA ARG A 223 -36.03 -41.74 15.41
C ARG A 223 -36.96 -42.33 16.48
N GLN A 224 -36.92 -41.82 17.70
CA GLN A 224 -37.79 -42.27 18.80
C GLN A 224 -39.27 -41.95 18.51
N ALA A 225 -39.56 -40.74 18.03
CA ALA A 225 -40.92 -40.32 17.67
C ALA A 225 -41.49 -41.18 16.54
N THR A 226 -40.70 -41.47 15.50
CA THR A 226 -41.12 -42.35 14.40
C THR A 226 -41.33 -43.80 14.84
N ALA A 227 -40.48 -44.33 15.73
CA ALA A 227 -40.67 -45.65 16.32
C ALA A 227 -41.95 -45.73 17.18
N ALA A 228 -42.18 -44.74 18.03
CA ALA A 228 -43.39 -44.64 18.84
C ALA A 228 -44.65 -44.52 17.98
N ALA A 229 -44.63 -43.70 16.92
CA ALA A 229 -45.74 -43.57 15.98
C ALA A 229 -46.07 -44.90 15.26
N LYS A 230 -45.04 -45.66 14.85
CA LYS A 230 -45.23 -47.01 14.28
C LYS A 230 -45.86 -47.98 15.28
N ALA A 231 -45.38 -47.99 16.53
CA ALA A 231 -45.93 -48.85 17.58
C ALA A 231 -47.40 -48.53 17.89
N VAL A 232 -47.77 -47.25 17.92
CA VAL A 232 -49.17 -46.82 18.11
C VAL A 232 -50.05 -47.27 16.93
N ARG A 233 -49.57 -47.15 15.69
CA ARG A 233 -50.31 -47.64 14.51
C ARG A 233 -50.56 -49.15 14.56
N LEU A 234 -49.52 -49.93 14.84
CA LEU A 234 -49.63 -51.39 14.98
C LEU A 234 -50.59 -51.80 16.10
N ARG A 235 -50.53 -51.13 17.27
CA ARG A 235 -51.49 -51.39 18.37
C ARG A 235 -52.93 -51.10 17.95
N LYS A 236 -53.16 -50.03 17.17
CA LYS A 236 -54.49 -49.70 16.66
C LYS A 236 -55.01 -50.77 15.69
N GLU A 237 -54.15 -51.29 14.81
CA GLU A 237 -54.49 -52.39 13.89
C GLU A 237 -54.85 -53.67 14.64
N VAL A 238 -54.05 -54.07 15.63
CA VAL A 238 -54.33 -55.25 16.48
C VAL A 238 -55.63 -55.10 17.28
N ASN A 239 -55.92 -53.91 17.80
CA ASN A 239 -57.17 -53.66 18.52
C ASN A 239 -58.39 -53.69 17.58
N LEU A 240 -58.26 -53.20 16.34
CA LEU A 240 -59.34 -53.29 15.35
C LEU A 240 -59.62 -54.73 14.92
N SER A 241 -58.59 -55.56 14.72
CA SER A 241 -58.79 -56.96 14.37
C SER A 241 -59.37 -57.77 15.55
N SER A 242 -58.94 -57.48 16.78
CA SER A 242 -59.47 -58.15 17.97
C SER A 242 -60.93 -57.76 18.25
N GLY A 243 -61.32 -56.51 18.01
CA GLY A 243 -62.71 -56.07 18.14
C GLY A 243 -63.64 -56.76 17.15
N ARG A 244 -63.23 -56.84 15.87
CA ARG A 244 -63.99 -57.57 14.84
C ARG A 244 -64.15 -59.05 15.17
N PHE A 245 -63.10 -59.69 15.68
CA PHE A 245 -63.17 -61.09 16.10
C PHE A 245 -64.16 -61.31 17.25
N LEU A 246 -64.28 -60.36 18.18
CA LEU A 246 -65.24 -60.44 19.27
C LEU A 246 -66.69 -60.24 18.79
N ASP A 247 -66.89 -59.30 17.86
CA ASP A 247 -68.20 -59.04 17.24
C ASP A 247 -68.67 -60.26 16.42
N ASP A 248 -67.78 -60.88 15.63
CA ASP A 248 -68.08 -62.10 14.85
C ASP A 248 -68.50 -63.30 15.73
N ILE A 249 -67.90 -63.44 16.93
CA ILE A 249 -68.25 -64.49 17.90
C ILE A 249 -69.63 -64.22 18.52
N ILE A 250 -69.96 -62.96 18.80
CA ILE A 250 -71.25 -62.59 19.41
C ILE A 250 -72.38 -62.80 18.39
N ASP A 251 -72.18 -62.42 17.12
CA ASP A 251 -73.18 -62.61 16.05
C ASP A 251 -73.42 -64.09 15.71
N THR A 252 -72.40 -64.96 15.81
CA THR A 252 -72.60 -66.41 15.63
C THR A 252 -73.27 -67.08 16.84
N GLY A 253 -73.14 -66.51 18.05
CA GLY A 253 -73.79 -67.03 19.25
C GLY A 253 -75.27 -66.66 19.43
N MET A 254 -75.78 -65.65 18.74
CA MET A 254 -77.20 -65.23 18.81
C MET A 254 -78.08 -65.85 17.71
N ASN A 255 -77.52 -66.64 16.79
CA ASN A 255 -78.23 -67.23 15.64
C ASN A 255 -78.48 -68.75 15.75
N THR A 256 -78.37 -69.32 16.96
CA THR A 256 -78.75 -70.70 17.31
C THR A 256 -79.79 -70.69 18.41
#